data_AF-A0A7M5VGY4-F1
#
_entry.id   AF-A0A7M5VGY4-F1
#
_cell.length_a   1.000
_cell.length_b   1.000
_cell.length_c   1.000
_cell.angle_alpha   90.00
_cell.angle_beta   90.00
_cell.angle_gamma   90.00
#
_symmetry.space_group_name_H-M   'P 1'
#
loop_
_entity.id
_entity.type
_entity.pdbx_description
1 polymer ?
#
loop_
_entity_poly.entity_id
_entity_poly.type
_entity_poly.pdbx_seq_one_letter_code
_entity_poly.pdbx_strand_id
1 'polypeptide(L)'
;MLRFNHIRCLKQSVQISGWYAAVRASTQCVTDAEKMIQKVLETNSNHPEWKNINKDRKLLPMIANNLSSMGRFEELDQLFDKVGIDSCSLGMQTTLLRSYIERQNWESAFGLLKNLEGKLKHTRIHHELVQNLCIYSDVQKVFHHFGMLVDKESCFKFKRSQNTAQETFQAILQFLMENEHAISEKMLKSLIQFMHIADISVDLIALENLHKLFLSLEYECKLSKIEELELLDEIKESHSKDEKSFVTELKVGIEKKLIENGGHSFLENLKVMKKEAYIIDVANVLYYQSEKQSGPNILRLKNIVSSLVSLNQHKKRSKSVIFVVPRGGSGRKLHLVNYLHHLKQEFIMTCSIDLISNQKVDDDLLIMYLALQSPNKSVVISNDNFTEHLALISESKRSDMITWLRSTVKDFSGNGTIQLSNYIPSVMVNNGRLCIISDNNVLYIKKS
;
A
#
# COMPACT_ATOMS: atom_id res chain seq x y z
N MET A 1 29.83 31.78 -18.82
CA MET A 1 29.40 31.22 -17.52
C MET A 1 28.00 31.78 -17.23
N LEU A 2 26.95 31.17 -17.79
CA LEU A 2 25.55 31.63 -17.67
C LEU A 2 24.91 30.91 -16.48
N ARG A 3 24.31 31.67 -15.54
CA ARG A 3 23.77 31.16 -14.27
C ARG A 3 22.37 30.54 -14.47
N PHE A 4 22.25 29.25 -14.10
CA PHE A 4 21.05 28.39 -14.23
C PHE A 4 20.10 28.48 -13.02
N ASN A 5 19.34 29.56 -12.84
CA ASN A 5 18.44 29.69 -11.68
C ASN A 5 16.95 29.95 -11.98
N HIS A 6 16.45 29.77 -13.21
CA HIS A 6 15.05 30.11 -13.52
C HIS A 6 14.10 29.00 -13.98
N ILE A 7 14.44 27.73 -13.78
CA ILE A 7 13.47 26.62 -14.01
C ILE A 7 12.89 26.13 -12.67
N ARG A 8 12.15 27.01 -11.99
CA ARG A 8 11.28 26.65 -10.86
C ARG A 8 10.23 27.76 -10.64
N CYS A 9 9.15 27.73 -11.40
CA CYS A 9 7.93 28.53 -11.21
C CYS A 9 6.85 27.90 -12.12
N LEU A 10 5.60 27.62 -11.74
CA LEU A 10 4.75 28.06 -10.62
C LEU A 10 3.70 26.98 -10.30
N LYS A 11 3.54 26.65 -9.01
CA LYS A 11 2.26 26.20 -8.44
C LYS A 11 1.94 27.16 -7.30
N GLN A 12 1.09 28.17 -7.56
CA GLN A 12 0.07 28.73 -6.65
C GLN A 12 -0.39 30.14 -7.11
N SER A 13 -1.67 30.18 -7.51
CA SER A 13 -2.72 31.21 -7.36
C SER A 13 -2.45 32.72 -7.57
N VAL A 14 -3.31 33.31 -8.44
CA VAL A 14 -4.07 34.59 -8.31
C VAL A 14 -3.87 35.65 -9.44
N GLN A 15 -5.03 36.13 -9.92
CA GLN A 15 -5.37 37.32 -10.72
C GLN A 15 -5.10 37.37 -12.25
N ILE A 16 -6.13 37.82 -12.97
CA ILE A 16 -6.31 37.77 -14.43
C ILE A 16 -5.22 38.56 -15.21
N SER A 17 -4.58 39.56 -14.59
CA SER A 17 -3.41 40.27 -15.16
C SER A 17 -2.09 39.48 -15.03
N GLY A 18 -1.97 38.60 -14.03
CA GLY A 18 -0.86 37.66 -13.86
C GLY A 18 -0.91 36.48 -14.82
N TRP A 19 -2.08 36.14 -15.36
CA TRP A 19 -2.23 35.10 -16.37
C TRP A 19 -1.53 35.46 -17.67
N TYR A 20 -1.66 36.69 -18.17
CA TYR A 20 -0.95 37.12 -19.39
C TYR A 20 0.57 37.19 -19.20
N ALA A 21 1.05 37.57 -18.01
CA ALA A 21 2.48 37.58 -17.70
C ALA A 21 3.04 36.16 -17.50
N ALA A 22 2.29 35.27 -16.86
CA ALA A 22 2.63 33.84 -16.71
C ALA A 22 2.58 33.10 -18.06
N VAL A 23 1.59 33.41 -18.90
CA VAL A 23 1.50 32.91 -20.28
C VAL A 23 2.68 33.44 -21.08
N ARG A 24 2.98 34.76 -21.10
CA ARG A 24 4.16 35.28 -21.82
C ARG A 24 5.49 34.73 -21.30
N ALA A 25 5.66 34.59 -19.99
CA ALA A 25 6.86 33.97 -19.41
C ALA A 25 6.95 32.49 -19.80
N SER A 26 5.83 31.76 -19.85
CA SER A 26 5.79 30.39 -20.35
C SER A 26 6.09 30.31 -21.85
N THR A 27 5.59 31.25 -22.66
CA THR A 27 5.84 31.31 -24.11
C THR A 27 7.29 31.64 -24.38
N GLN A 28 7.90 32.60 -23.67
CA GLN A 28 9.31 32.94 -23.80
C GLN A 28 10.22 31.78 -23.38
N CYS A 29 9.89 31.08 -22.28
CA CYS A 29 10.59 29.87 -21.86
C CYS A 29 10.49 28.73 -22.89
N VAL A 30 9.36 28.58 -23.57
CA VAL A 30 9.19 27.63 -24.68
C VAL A 30 10.03 28.04 -25.87
N THR A 31 9.98 29.31 -26.30
CA THR A 31 10.79 29.85 -27.41
C THR A 31 12.29 29.72 -27.17
N ASP A 32 12.76 29.96 -25.95
CA ASP A 32 14.17 29.84 -25.60
C ASP A 32 14.60 28.36 -25.49
N ALA A 33 13.71 27.48 -25.04
CA ALA A 33 13.92 26.03 -25.08
C ALA A 33 13.98 25.52 -26.54
N GLU A 34 13.11 26.01 -27.43
CA GLU A 34 13.11 25.67 -28.86
C GLU A 34 14.40 26.11 -29.56
N LYS A 35 14.87 27.35 -29.31
CA LYS A 35 16.17 27.81 -29.83
C LYS A 35 17.33 26.96 -29.32
N MET A 36 17.26 26.53 -28.07
CA MET A 36 18.28 25.66 -27.47
C MET A 36 18.27 24.26 -28.07
N ILE A 37 17.09 23.69 -28.31
CA ILE A 37 16.90 22.42 -29.03
C ILE A 37 17.48 22.53 -30.43
N GLN A 38 17.08 23.55 -31.20
CA GLN A 38 17.53 23.77 -32.57
C GLN A 38 19.06 23.92 -32.63
N LYS A 39 19.63 24.72 -31.73
CA LYS A 39 21.08 24.90 -31.64
C LYS A 39 21.81 23.58 -31.39
N VAL A 40 21.30 22.72 -30.50
CA VAL A 40 21.89 21.40 -30.22
C VAL A 40 21.77 20.46 -31.42
N LEU A 41 20.63 20.47 -32.10
CA LEU A 41 20.38 19.65 -33.29
C LEU A 41 21.15 20.13 -34.54
N GLU A 42 21.50 21.40 -34.64
CA GLU A 42 22.30 21.93 -35.76
C GLU A 42 23.82 21.83 -35.50
N THR A 43 24.24 21.75 -34.22
CA THR A 43 25.65 21.62 -33.87
C THR A 43 26.20 20.28 -34.38
N ASN A 44 27.25 20.36 -35.21
CA ASN A 44 27.98 19.18 -35.70
C ASN A 44 28.71 18.48 -34.53
N SER A 45 28.63 17.14 -34.46
CA SER A 45 29.25 16.34 -33.40
C SER A 45 30.78 16.50 -33.33
N ASN A 46 31.41 16.92 -34.43
CA ASN A 46 32.85 17.22 -34.51
C ASN A 46 33.20 18.65 -34.06
N HIS A 47 32.20 19.51 -33.80
CA HIS A 47 32.43 20.90 -33.41
C HIS A 47 32.87 21.03 -31.94
N PRO A 48 33.80 21.93 -31.58
CA PRO A 48 34.25 22.12 -30.19
C PRO A 48 33.12 22.44 -29.21
N GLU A 49 32.07 23.13 -29.68
CA GLU A 49 30.89 23.45 -28.88
C GLU A 49 30.10 22.20 -28.48
N TRP A 50 30.07 21.16 -29.32
CA TRP A 50 29.47 19.86 -28.98
C TRP A 50 30.15 19.20 -27.77
N LYS A 51 31.49 19.30 -27.68
CA LYS A 51 32.23 18.77 -26.52
C LYS A 51 31.81 19.45 -25.21
N ASN A 52 31.41 20.71 -25.25
CA ASN A 52 30.93 21.44 -24.08
C ASN A 52 29.47 21.08 -23.76
N ILE A 53 28.62 20.94 -24.77
CA ILE A 53 27.22 20.52 -24.64
C ILE A 53 27.13 19.09 -24.07
N ASN A 54 27.90 18.15 -24.62
CA ASN A 54 27.89 16.73 -24.22
C ASN A 54 28.51 16.51 -22.82
N LYS A 55 29.37 17.43 -22.35
CA LYS A 55 29.88 17.41 -20.97
C LYS A 55 28.84 17.89 -19.94
N ASP A 56 27.82 18.64 -20.36
CA ASP A 56 26.76 19.09 -19.48
C ASP A 56 25.76 17.96 -19.21
N ARG A 57 25.93 17.31 -18.05
CA ARG A 57 25.11 16.18 -17.61
C ARG A 57 23.62 16.50 -17.42
N LYS A 58 23.21 17.77 -17.42
CA LYS A 58 21.81 18.19 -17.19
C LYS A 58 21.12 18.67 -18.45
N LEU A 59 21.87 19.22 -19.41
CA LEU A 59 21.32 19.83 -20.61
C LEU A 59 20.65 18.80 -21.55
N LEU A 60 21.36 17.73 -21.91
CA LEU A 60 20.83 16.71 -22.83
C LEU A 60 19.60 15.96 -22.28
N PRO A 61 19.55 15.54 -21.00
CA PRO A 61 18.32 14.97 -20.42
C PRO A 61 17.14 15.93 -20.41
N MET A 62 17.37 17.23 -20.20
CA MET A 62 16.32 18.24 -20.22
C MET A 62 15.75 18.41 -21.64
N ILE A 63 16.63 18.48 -22.65
CA ILE A 63 16.23 18.55 -24.05
C ILE A 63 15.44 17.31 -24.47
N ALA A 64 15.93 16.11 -24.12
CA ALA A 64 15.23 14.86 -24.42
C ALA A 64 13.82 14.81 -23.80
N ASN A 65 13.68 15.24 -22.53
CA ASN A 65 12.38 15.30 -21.87
C ASN A 65 11.43 16.32 -22.52
N ASN A 66 11.94 17.48 -22.92
CA ASN A 66 11.14 18.50 -23.59
C ASN A 66 10.67 18.02 -24.97
N LEU A 67 11.57 17.44 -25.78
CA LEU A 67 11.23 16.88 -27.08
C LEU A 67 10.15 15.79 -26.97
N SER A 68 10.31 14.85 -26.03
CA SER A 68 9.30 13.83 -25.75
C SER A 68 7.96 14.43 -25.30
N SER A 69 7.99 15.41 -24.40
CA SER A 69 6.77 16.04 -23.86
C SER A 69 6.04 16.92 -24.89
N MET A 70 6.77 17.41 -25.88
CA MET A 70 6.23 18.19 -27.01
C MET A 70 5.79 17.30 -28.19
N GLY A 71 5.95 15.97 -28.10
CA GLY A 71 5.66 15.05 -29.21
C GLY A 71 6.60 15.18 -30.42
N ARG A 72 7.74 15.87 -30.28
CA ARG A 72 8.76 16.06 -31.35
C ARG A 72 9.67 14.84 -31.41
N PHE A 73 9.09 13.69 -31.74
CA PHE A 73 9.74 12.40 -31.60
C PHE A 73 10.85 12.13 -32.63
N GLU A 74 10.74 12.66 -33.84
CA GLU A 74 11.79 12.53 -34.86
C GLU A 74 13.09 13.23 -34.42
N GLU A 75 12.95 14.41 -33.83
CA GLU A 75 14.08 15.17 -33.28
C GLU A 75 14.65 14.52 -32.03
N LEU A 76 13.80 13.86 -31.24
CA LEU A 76 14.26 13.03 -30.14
C LEU A 76 15.15 11.90 -30.67
N ASP A 77 14.71 11.16 -31.69
CA ASP A 77 15.50 10.09 -32.29
C ASP A 77 16.83 10.63 -32.86
N GLN A 78 16.82 11.77 -33.56
CA GLN A 78 18.04 12.43 -34.05
C GLN A 78 19.01 12.80 -32.92
N LEU A 79 18.50 13.25 -31.76
CA LEU A 79 19.33 13.54 -30.60
C LEU A 79 20.01 12.27 -30.08
N PHE A 80 19.29 11.15 -30.02
CA PHE A 80 19.86 9.88 -29.58
C PHE A 80 20.85 9.27 -30.58
N ASP A 81 20.60 9.42 -31.88
CA ASP A 81 21.55 9.01 -32.93
C ASP A 81 22.87 9.79 -32.82
N LYS A 82 22.79 11.10 -32.52
CA LYS A 82 23.97 11.96 -32.34
C LYS A 82 24.77 11.63 -31.08
N VAL A 83 24.10 11.34 -29.97
CA VAL A 83 24.77 11.07 -28.69
C VAL A 83 25.25 9.61 -28.60
N GLY A 84 24.54 8.71 -29.27
CA GLY A 84 24.67 7.26 -29.10
C GLY A 84 23.92 6.78 -27.86
N ILE A 85 23.02 5.82 -28.04
CA ILE A 85 22.13 5.31 -26.97
C ILE A 85 22.93 4.82 -25.76
N ASP A 86 24.06 4.13 -25.95
CA ASP A 86 24.88 3.60 -24.86
C ASP A 86 25.64 4.67 -24.06
N SER A 87 25.85 5.84 -24.66
CA SER A 87 26.50 7.00 -24.02
C SER A 87 25.51 7.86 -23.22
N CYS A 88 24.21 7.65 -23.41
CA CYS A 88 23.16 8.39 -22.74
C CYS A 88 23.04 8.00 -21.26
N SER A 89 22.62 8.96 -20.43
CA SER A 89 22.23 8.68 -19.05
C SER A 89 21.01 7.76 -19.01
N LEU A 90 20.86 6.99 -17.92
CA LEU A 90 19.69 6.14 -17.70
C LEU A 90 18.37 6.92 -17.78
N GLY A 91 18.37 8.17 -17.31
CA GLY A 91 17.20 9.06 -17.41
C GLY A 91 16.80 9.33 -18.86
N MET A 92 17.77 9.65 -19.72
CA MET A 92 17.55 9.83 -21.16
C MET A 92 17.04 8.55 -21.81
N GLN A 93 17.71 7.42 -21.58
CA GLN A 93 17.28 6.14 -22.15
C GLN A 93 15.84 5.78 -21.74
N THR A 94 15.45 6.10 -20.50
CA THR A 94 14.07 5.91 -20.03
C THR A 94 13.08 6.84 -20.74
N THR A 95 13.47 8.08 -21.03
CA THR A 95 12.65 9.03 -21.82
C THR A 95 12.43 8.53 -23.25
N LEU A 96 13.47 8.05 -23.91
CA LEU A 96 13.35 7.47 -25.25
C LEU A 96 12.44 6.23 -25.23
N LEU A 97 12.59 5.37 -24.21
CA LEU A 97 11.75 4.19 -24.04
C LEU A 97 10.27 4.57 -23.89
N ARG A 98 9.93 5.56 -23.05
CA ARG A 98 8.56 6.07 -22.93
C ARG A 98 8.02 6.58 -24.27
N SER A 99 8.83 7.33 -25.00
CA SER A 99 8.46 7.81 -26.33
C SER A 99 8.19 6.66 -27.31
N TYR A 100 8.96 5.57 -27.28
CA TYR A 100 8.65 4.41 -28.12
C TYR A 100 7.34 3.72 -27.71
N ILE A 101 7.07 3.62 -26.41
CA ILE A 101 5.81 3.06 -25.89
C ILE A 101 4.61 3.91 -26.33
N GLU A 102 4.70 5.23 -26.17
CA GLU A 102 3.65 6.18 -26.56
C GLU A 102 3.36 6.14 -28.07
N ARG A 103 4.41 5.97 -28.88
CA ARG A 103 4.32 5.82 -30.35
C ARG A 103 3.94 4.42 -30.81
N GLN A 104 3.75 3.45 -29.90
CA GLN A 104 3.50 2.04 -30.23
C GLN A 104 4.63 1.42 -31.09
N ASN A 105 5.85 1.96 -31.01
CA ASN A 105 7.03 1.39 -31.64
C ASN A 105 7.57 0.26 -30.75
N TRP A 106 6.84 -0.85 -30.71
CA TRP A 106 7.08 -1.96 -29.78
C TRP A 106 8.44 -2.62 -29.98
N GLU A 107 8.90 -2.78 -31.22
CA GLU A 107 10.18 -3.40 -31.52
C GLU A 107 11.33 -2.60 -30.90
N SER A 108 11.32 -1.27 -31.10
CA SER A 108 12.32 -0.38 -30.51
C SER A 108 12.19 -0.28 -29.00
N ALA A 109 10.96 -0.25 -28.48
CA ALA A 109 10.69 -0.24 -27.04
C ALA A 109 11.24 -1.52 -26.37
N PHE A 110 10.98 -2.70 -26.91
CA PHE A 110 11.46 -3.96 -26.35
C PHE A 110 12.97 -4.13 -26.50
N GLY A 111 13.54 -3.75 -27.65
CA GLY A 111 14.98 -3.75 -27.86
C GLY A 111 15.70 -2.87 -26.84
N LEU A 112 15.21 -1.65 -26.62
CA LEU A 112 15.77 -0.74 -25.63
C LEU A 112 15.54 -1.23 -24.20
N LEU A 113 14.35 -1.75 -23.88
CA LEU A 113 14.06 -2.29 -22.56
C LEU A 113 15.03 -3.41 -22.18
N LYS A 114 15.30 -4.35 -23.10
CA LYS A 114 16.27 -5.45 -22.90
C LYS A 114 17.66 -4.94 -22.51
N ASN A 115 18.11 -3.85 -23.13
CA ASN A 115 19.41 -3.24 -22.82
C ASN A 115 19.43 -2.51 -21.46
N LEU A 116 18.25 -2.16 -20.94
CA LEU A 116 18.07 -1.50 -19.65
C LEU A 116 17.75 -2.46 -18.51
N GLU A 117 17.45 -3.73 -18.80
CA GLU A 117 17.20 -4.75 -17.78
C GLU A 117 18.43 -4.91 -16.87
N GLY A 118 18.20 -4.93 -15.55
CA GLY A 118 19.25 -4.93 -14.52
C GLY A 118 19.80 -3.54 -14.14
N LYS A 119 19.64 -2.51 -14.98
CA LYS A 119 20.00 -1.12 -14.66
C LYS A 119 18.83 -0.31 -14.09
N LEU A 120 17.61 -0.66 -14.50
CA LEU A 120 16.38 -0.03 -14.02
C LEU A 120 16.05 -0.50 -12.59
N LYS A 121 16.22 0.40 -11.62
CA LYS A 121 15.77 0.18 -10.22
C LYS A 121 14.28 0.50 -10.01
N HIS A 122 13.63 1.11 -11.00
CA HIS A 122 12.27 1.62 -10.88
C HIS A 122 11.32 0.95 -11.87
N THR A 123 10.07 0.89 -11.45
CA THR A 123 9.07 -0.10 -11.88
C THR A 123 8.05 0.52 -12.81
N ARG A 124 7.95 1.85 -12.75
CA ARG A 124 7.02 2.69 -13.50
C ARG A 124 7.03 2.41 -15.00
N ILE A 125 8.19 2.14 -15.59
CA ILE A 125 8.28 1.92 -17.04
C ILE A 125 7.65 0.58 -17.45
N HIS A 126 7.73 -0.44 -16.60
CA HIS A 126 7.07 -1.72 -16.85
C HIS A 126 5.55 -1.60 -16.69
N HIS A 127 5.09 -0.86 -15.68
CA HIS A 127 3.67 -0.54 -15.52
C HIS A 127 3.11 0.23 -16.73
N GLU A 128 3.83 1.27 -17.18
CA GLU A 128 3.46 2.11 -18.33
C GLU A 128 3.43 1.30 -19.63
N LEU A 129 4.40 0.40 -19.82
CA LEU A 129 4.42 -0.54 -20.95
C LEU A 129 3.19 -1.45 -20.93
N VAL A 130 2.91 -2.12 -19.80
CA VAL A 130 1.77 -3.05 -19.70
C VAL A 130 0.45 -2.32 -19.91
N GLN A 131 0.27 -1.14 -19.32
CA GLN A 131 -0.91 -0.29 -19.52
C GLN A 131 -1.14 0.05 -21.00
N ASN A 132 -0.09 0.46 -21.72
CA ASN A 132 -0.22 0.78 -23.15
C ASN A 132 -0.44 -0.46 -24.01
N LEU A 133 0.17 -1.60 -23.67
CA LEU A 133 -0.08 -2.86 -24.37
C LEU A 133 -1.56 -3.29 -24.21
N CYS A 134 -2.15 -3.10 -23.03
CA CYS A 134 -3.57 -3.36 -22.81
C CYS A 134 -4.49 -2.53 -23.72
N ILE A 135 -4.08 -1.33 -24.13
CA ILE A 135 -4.90 -0.46 -24.99
C ILE A 135 -4.73 -0.82 -26.48
N TYR A 136 -3.51 -1.16 -26.90
CA TYR A 136 -3.15 -1.14 -28.32
C TYR A 136 -2.65 -2.47 -28.90
N SER A 137 -2.49 -3.53 -28.10
CA SER A 137 -1.68 -4.69 -28.51
C SER A 137 -2.35 -6.06 -28.42
N ASP A 138 -1.69 -7.00 -29.12
CA ASP A 138 -1.90 -8.45 -29.10
C ASP A 138 -1.85 -9.01 -27.65
N VAL A 139 -2.86 -9.82 -27.31
CA VAL A 139 -2.99 -10.58 -26.07
C VAL A 139 -1.68 -11.24 -25.64
N GLN A 140 -0.94 -11.85 -26.58
CA GLN A 140 0.30 -12.55 -26.26
C GLN A 140 1.36 -11.63 -25.67
N LYS A 141 1.47 -10.40 -26.17
CA LYS A 141 2.44 -9.40 -25.69
C LYS A 141 2.06 -8.88 -24.30
N VAL A 142 0.77 -8.62 -24.08
CA VAL A 142 0.25 -8.24 -22.76
C VAL A 142 0.61 -9.32 -21.74
N PHE A 143 0.37 -10.59 -22.07
CA PHE A 143 0.62 -11.71 -21.17
C PHE A 143 2.11 -11.90 -20.86
N HIS A 144 2.96 -11.83 -21.89
CA HIS A 144 4.40 -11.96 -21.71
C HIS A 144 4.95 -10.88 -20.78
N HIS A 145 4.64 -9.62 -21.04
CA HIS A 145 5.18 -8.49 -20.27
C HIS A 145 4.54 -8.34 -18.90
N PHE A 146 3.27 -8.71 -18.74
CA PHE A 146 2.65 -8.77 -17.42
C PHE A 146 3.31 -9.85 -16.55
N GLY A 147 3.57 -11.04 -17.08
CA GLY A 147 4.31 -12.09 -16.35
C GLY A 147 5.67 -11.60 -15.87
N MET A 148 6.43 -10.91 -16.73
CA MET A 148 7.71 -10.30 -16.34
C MET A 148 7.57 -9.22 -15.26
N LEU A 149 6.47 -8.47 -15.24
CA LEU A 149 6.20 -7.47 -14.20
C LEU A 149 5.93 -8.15 -12.85
N VAL A 150 5.19 -9.26 -12.84
CA VAL A 150 4.88 -10.05 -11.63
C VAL A 150 6.13 -10.70 -11.06
N ASP A 151 6.98 -11.29 -11.91
CA ASP A 151 8.21 -11.98 -11.48
C ASP A 151 9.24 -11.04 -10.84
N LYS A 152 9.16 -9.74 -11.10
CA LYS A 152 10.06 -8.73 -10.52
C LYS A 152 9.52 -8.24 -9.17
N GLU A 153 9.52 -9.09 -8.13
CA GLU A 153 9.03 -8.75 -6.76
C GLU A 153 9.61 -7.45 -6.18
N SER A 154 10.84 -7.08 -6.56
CA SER A 154 11.43 -5.77 -6.22
C SER A 154 10.59 -4.57 -6.67
N CYS A 155 9.61 -4.79 -7.55
CA CYS A 155 8.79 -3.75 -8.16
C CYS A 155 7.70 -3.17 -7.27
N PHE A 156 7.43 -3.79 -6.13
CA PHE A 156 6.26 -3.47 -5.30
C PHE A 156 6.63 -2.93 -3.91
N LYS A 157 7.93 -2.77 -3.63
CA LYS A 157 8.45 -2.39 -2.31
C LYS A 157 8.22 -0.92 -1.89
N PHE A 158 7.67 -0.05 -2.75
CA PHE A 158 7.57 1.38 -2.48
C PHE A 158 6.12 1.89 -2.43
N LYS A 159 5.75 2.68 -1.42
CA LYS A 159 4.39 3.25 -1.30
C LYS A 159 3.94 4.07 -2.53
N ARG A 160 4.88 4.70 -3.26
CA ARG A 160 4.60 5.40 -4.53
C ARG A 160 4.31 4.47 -5.71
N SER A 161 4.67 3.18 -5.67
CA SER A 161 4.34 2.22 -6.72
C SER A 161 2.93 1.63 -6.58
N GLN A 162 2.26 1.80 -5.43
CA GLN A 162 0.90 1.26 -5.23
C GLN A 162 -0.12 1.91 -6.17
N ASN A 163 -0.15 3.24 -6.31
CA ASN A 163 -1.09 3.90 -7.23
C ASN A 163 -0.88 3.46 -8.69
N THR A 164 0.38 3.40 -9.14
CA THR A 164 0.69 2.94 -10.49
C THR A 164 0.34 1.46 -10.67
N ALA A 165 0.55 0.63 -9.65
CA ALA A 165 0.12 -0.76 -9.67
C ALA A 165 -1.41 -0.90 -9.73
N GLN A 166 -2.15 -0.04 -9.03
CA GLN A 166 -3.62 0.05 -9.09
C GLN A 166 -4.10 0.38 -10.51
N GLU A 167 -3.52 1.40 -11.13
CA GLU A 167 -3.84 1.79 -12.52
C GLU A 167 -3.52 0.63 -13.49
N THR A 168 -2.39 -0.05 -13.31
CA THR A 168 -2.03 -1.23 -14.12
C THR A 168 -3.00 -2.39 -13.89
N PHE A 169 -3.41 -2.66 -12.65
CA PHE A 169 -4.40 -3.69 -12.34
C PHE A 169 -5.71 -3.40 -13.06
N GLN A 170 -6.21 -2.16 -13.00
CA GLN A 170 -7.44 -1.76 -13.67
C GLN A 170 -7.34 -1.92 -15.19
N ALA A 171 -6.22 -1.51 -15.79
CA ALA A 171 -5.98 -1.68 -17.23
C ALA A 171 -5.98 -3.16 -17.64
N ILE A 172 -5.33 -4.03 -16.87
CA ILE A 172 -5.31 -5.48 -17.13
C ILE A 172 -6.69 -6.09 -16.94
N LEU A 173 -7.39 -5.74 -15.86
CA LEU A 173 -8.72 -6.29 -15.60
C LEU A 173 -9.68 -5.92 -16.72
N GLN A 174 -9.68 -4.66 -17.15
CA GLN A 174 -10.48 -4.20 -18.28
C GLN A 174 -10.11 -4.95 -19.57
N PHE A 175 -8.81 -5.09 -19.87
CA PHE A 175 -8.33 -5.84 -21.01
C PHE A 175 -8.81 -7.30 -21.01
N LEU A 176 -8.77 -7.96 -19.85
CA LEU A 176 -9.25 -9.34 -19.70
C LEU A 176 -10.75 -9.44 -19.92
N MET A 177 -11.54 -8.50 -19.39
CA MET A 177 -12.99 -8.46 -19.62
C MET A 177 -13.35 -8.28 -21.11
N GLU A 178 -12.51 -7.58 -21.89
CA GLU A 178 -12.71 -7.41 -23.33
C GLU A 178 -12.24 -8.62 -24.15
N ASN A 179 -11.37 -9.45 -23.58
CA ASN A 179 -10.70 -10.57 -24.26
C ASN A 179 -10.93 -11.91 -23.54
N GLU A 180 -12.15 -12.16 -23.05
CA GLU A 180 -12.48 -13.32 -22.20
C GLU A 180 -12.06 -14.67 -22.81
N HIS A 181 -12.19 -14.80 -24.13
CA HIS A 181 -11.84 -16.00 -24.89
C HIS A 181 -10.34 -16.32 -24.92
N ALA A 182 -9.49 -15.34 -24.61
CA ALA A 182 -8.04 -15.49 -24.65
C ALA A 182 -7.42 -15.71 -23.26
N ILE A 183 -8.23 -15.79 -22.21
CA ILE A 183 -7.75 -15.89 -20.83
C ILE A 183 -7.32 -17.32 -20.52
N SER A 184 -6.12 -17.45 -19.96
CA SER A 184 -5.59 -18.72 -19.46
C SER A 184 -5.56 -18.77 -17.93
N GLU A 185 -5.58 -19.98 -17.36
CA GLU A 185 -5.39 -20.19 -15.92
C GLU A 185 -4.08 -19.57 -15.41
N LYS A 186 -3.02 -19.58 -16.23
CA LYS A 186 -1.73 -18.96 -15.91
C LYS A 186 -1.85 -17.44 -15.74
N MET A 187 -2.68 -16.80 -16.55
CA MET A 187 -2.90 -15.35 -16.49
C MET A 187 -3.66 -14.96 -15.23
N LEU A 188 -4.70 -15.72 -14.86
CA LEU A 188 -5.40 -15.51 -13.60
C LEU A 188 -4.47 -15.65 -12.39
N LYS A 189 -3.63 -16.69 -12.37
CA LYS A 189 -2.64 -16.87 -11.30
C LYS A 189 -1.68 -15.69 -11.21
N SER A 190 -1.24 -15.16 -12.35
CA SER A 190 -0.37 -13.97 -12.40
C SER A 190 -1.11 -12.72 -11.91
N LEU A 191 -2.40 -12.57 -12.23
CA LEU A 191 -3.24 -11.47 -11.74
C LEU A 191 -3.43 -11.52 -10.23
N ILE A 192 -3.76 -12.69 -9.69
CA ILE A 192 -3.86 -12.97 -8.25
C ILE A 192 -2.55 -12.64 -7.54
N GLN A 193 -1.43 -13.14 -8.08
CA GLN A 193 -0.11 -12.90 -7.53
C GLN A 193 0.25 -11.41 -7.58
N PHE A 194 -0.07 -10.71 -8.67
CA PHE A 194 0.11 -9.27 -8.77
C PHE A 194 -0.69 -8.52 -7.71
N MET A 195 -1.99 -8.84 -7.56
CA MET A 195 -2.85 -8.23 -6.56
C MET A 195 -2.30 -8.42 -5.14
N HIS A 196 -1.80 -9.63 -4.86
CA HIS A 196 -1.21 -9.98 -3.57
C HIS A 196 0.10 -9.23 -3.30
N ILE A 197 1.04 -9.24 -4.24
CA ILE A 197 2.36 -8.60 -4.08
C ILE A 197 2.25 -7.08 -4.07
N ALA A 198 1.36 -6.52 -4.89
CA ALA A 198 1.18 -5.08 -5.04
C ALA A 198 0.21 -4.45 -4.01
N ASP A 199 -0.44 -5.27 -3.18
CA ASP A 199 -1.40 -4.83 -2.17
C ASP A 199 -2.54 -4.00 -2.81
N ILE A 200 -3.11 -4.53 -3.91
CA ILE A 200 -4.13 -3.85 -4.72
C ILE A 200 -5.46 -3.82 -3.97
N SER A 201 -5.96 -2.62 -3.69
CA SER A 201 -7.32 -2.45 -3.18
C SER A 201 -8.32 -2.77 -4.28
N VAL A 202 -9.21 -3.72 -4.05
CA VAL A 202 -10.27 -4.09 -5.00
C VAL A 202 -11.54 -3.36 -4.59
N ASP A 203 -12.09 -2.52 -5.48
CA ASP A 203 -13.42 -1.96 -5.29
C ASP A 203 -14.52 -2.95 -5.75
N LEU A 204 -15.79 -2.62 -5.49
CA LEU A 204 -16.90 -3.50 -5.83
C LEU A 204 -16.99 -3.80 -7.33
N ILE A 205 -16.70 -2.82 -8.19
CA ILE A 205 -16.79 -2.97 -9.65
C ILE A 205 -15.72 -3.95 -10.12
N ALA A 206 -14.49 -3.79 -9.64
CA ALA A 206 -13.39 -4.70 -9.91
C ALA A 206 -13.69 -6.11 -9.38
N LEU A 207 -14.32 -6.22 -8.20
CA LEU A 207 -14.71 -7.51 -7.63
C LEU A 207 -15.79 -8.22 -8.48
N GLU A 208 -16.78 -7.48 -8.97
CA GLU A 208 -17.81 -8.00 -9.87
C GLU A 208 -17.24 -8.45 -11.22
N ASN A 209 -16.28 -7.69 -11.76
CA ASN A 209 -15.58 -8.07 -12.99
C ASN A 209 -14.74 -9.33 -12.80
N LEU A 210 -13.99 -9.44 -11.71
CA LEU A 210 -13.28 -10.66 -11.35
C LEU A 210 -14.25 -11.84 -11.23
N HIS A 211 -15.40 -11.66 -10.57
CA HIS A 211 -16.41 -12.70 -10.43
C HIS A 211 -16.88 -13.24 -11.79
N LYS A 212 -17.22 -12.35 -12.74
CA LYS A 212 -17.59 -12.73 -14.11
C LYS A 212 -16.47 -13.50 -14.80
N LEU A 213 -15.23 -13.04 -14.64
CA LEU A 213 -14.04 -13.65 -15.23
C LEU A 213 -13.80 -15.09 -14.74
N PHE A 214 -13.95 -15.33 -13.43
CA PHE A 214 -13.75 -16.66 -12.88
C PHE A 214 -14.90 -17.60 -13.26
N LEU A 215 -16.14 -17.10 -13.35
CA LEU A 215 -17.29 -17.89 -13.83
C LEU A 215 -17.13 -18.32 -15.28
N SER A 216 -16.63 -17.47 -16.17
CA SER A 216 -16.40 -17.83 -17.59
C SER A 216 -15.34 -18.91 -17.78
N LEU A 217 -14.52 -19.15 -16.75
CA LEU A 217 -13.48 -20.18 -16.72
C LEU A 217 -13.87 -21.39 -15.85
N GLU A 218 -15.17 -21.58 -15.63
CA GLU A 218 -15.76 -22.72 -14.92
C GLU A 218 -15.33 -22.87 -13.45
N TYR A 219 -14.83 -21.79 -12.81
CA TYR A 219 -14.58 -21.81 -11.36
C TYR A 219 -15.90 -21.71 -10.59
N GLU A 220 -16.00 -22.45 -9.48
CA GLU A 220 -17.07 -22.27 -8.51
C GLU A 220 -16.85 -20.92 -7.79
N CYS A 221 -17.70 -19.94 -8.07
CA CYS A 221 -17.61 -18.61 -7.48
C CYS A 221 -18.83 -18.29 -6.62
N LYS A 222 -18.59 -17.68 -5.46
CA LYS A 222 -19.64 -17.14 -4.59
C LYS A 222 -19.27 -15.73 -4.16
N LEU A 223 -20.00 -14.76 -4.68
CA LEU A 223 -19.98 -13.38 -4.18
C LEU A 223 -20.99 -13.27 -3.04
N SER A 224 -20.51 -12.94 -1.85
CA SER A 224 -21.36 -12.73 -0.67
C SER A 224 -21.04 -11.40 -0.01
N LYS A 225 -22.09 -10.72 0.47
CA LYS A 225 -21.93 -9.73 1.53
C LYS A 225 -21.47 -10.48 2.76
N ILE A 226 -20.31 -10.11 3.29
CA ILE A 226 -19.87 -10.65 4.55
C ILE A 226 -20.30 -9.68 5.65
N GLU A 227 -20.90 -10.21 6.71
CA GLU A 227 -20.84 -9.53 7.99
C GLU A 227 -19.36 -9.44 8.35
N GLU A 228 -18.76 -8.27 8.16
CA GLU A 228 -17.32 -7.94 8.28
C GLU A 228 -16.57 -8.87 9.26
N LEU A 229 -17.16 -9.09 10.42
CA LEU A 229 -16.59 -9.83 11.53
C LEU A 229 -16.47 -11.37 11.35
N GLU A 230 -17.14 -12.00 10.38
CA GLU A 230 -17.01 -13.44 10.10
C GLU A 230 -15.73 -13.79 9.32
N LEU A 231 -15.30 -12.89 8.44
CA LEU A 231 -14.08 -13.02 7.63
C LEU A 231 -12.81 -13.00 8.50
N LEU A 232 -12.86 -12.26 9.61
CA LEU A 232 -11.74 -12.06 10.53
C LEU A 232 -11.19 -13.36 11.12
N ASP A 233 -12.05 -14.35 11.38
CA ASP A 233 -11.63 -15.60 12.01
C ASP A 233 -11.15 -16.62 10.97
N GLU A 234 -11.76 -16.66 9.79
CA GLU A 234 -11.33 -17.53 8.68
C GLU A 234 -9.90 -17.21 8.22
N ILE A 235 -9.50 -15.93 8.27
CA ILE A 235 -8.16 -15.46 7.90
C ILE A 235 -7.11 -15.90 8.92
N LYS A 236 -7.44 -15.87 10.21
CA LYS A 236 -6.47 -16.18 11.27
C LYS A 236 -6.19 -17.67 11.41
N GLU A 237 -7.14 -18.53 11.07
CA GLU A 237 -6.92 -19.98 11.10
C GLU A 237 -5.93 -20.46 10.02
N SER A 238 -5.87 -19.78 8.85
CA SER A 238 -5.02 -20.18 7.72
C SER A 238 -3.54 -19.80 7.87
N HIS A 239 -3.20 -18.74 8.61
CA HIS A 239 -1.82 -18.26 8.79
C HIS A 239 -1.00 -19.00 9.87
N SER A 240 -1.59 -19.98 10.56
CA SER A 240 -1.10 -20.54 11.83
C SER A 240 0.14 -21.48 11.76
N LYS A 241 0.73 -21.77 10.59
CA LYS A 241 1.71 -22.86 10.47
C LYS A 241 3.19 -22.48 10.65
N ASP A 242 3.60 -21.23 10.46
CA ASP A 242 5.02 -20.80 10.57
C ASP A 242 5.31 -19.67 11.59
N GLU A 243 4.30 -19.22 12.35
CA GLU A 243 4.41 -18.03 13.20
C GLU A 243 5.26 -18.21 14.48
N LYS A 244 5.61 -19.45 14.87
CA LYS A 244 6.20 -19.74 16.20
C LYS A 244 7.55 -19.05 16.44
N SER A 245 8.38 -18.89 15.41
CA SER A 245 9.73 -18.34 15.56
C SER A 245 9.71 -16.83 15.83
N PHE A 246 8.95 -16.04 15.05
CA PHE A 246 8.93 -14.58 15.25
C PHE A 246 8.12 -14.19 16.50
N VAL A 247 7.00 -14.88 16.79
CA VAL A 247 6.18 -14.62 17.98
C VAL A 247 7.02 -14.76 19.25
N THR A 248 7.89 -15.78 19.29
CA THR A 248 8.79 -15.99 20.43
C THR A 248 9.79 -14.85 20.57
N GLU A 249 10.46 -14.44 19.48
CA GLU A 249 11.43 -13.34 19.48
C GLU A 249 10.80 -12.01 19.91
N LEU A 250 9.66 -11.65 19.30
CA LEU A 250 8.94 -10.42 19.61
C LEU A 250 8.47 -10.42 21.07
N LYS A 251 7.94 -11.55 21.56
CA LYS A 251 7.51 -11.69 22.97
C LYS A 251 8.69 -11.46 23.92
N VAL A 252 9.85 -12.06 23.66
CA VAL A 252 11.06 -11.87 24.48
C VAL A 252 11.53 -10.41 24.45
N GLY A 253 11.53 -9.78 23.27
CA GLY A 253 11.89 -8.36 23.11
C GLY A 253 10.98 -7.44 23.92
N ILE A 254 9.67 -7.69 23.89
CA ILE A 254 8.68 -6.95 24.68
C ILE A 254 8.87 -7.22 26.17
N GLU A 255 8.98 -8.48 26.61
CA GLU A 255 9.18 -8.83 28.03
C GLU A 255 10.41 -8.13 28.61
N LYS A 256 11.52 -8.10 27.87
CA LYS A 256 12.73 -7.37 28.27
C LYS A 256 12.44 -5.89 28.48
N LYS A 257 11.76 -5.22 27.53
CA LYS A 257 11.40 -3.81 27.65
C LYS A 257 10.42 -3.53 28.79
N LEU A 258 9.47 -4.42 29.02
CA LEU A 258 8.53 -4.34 30.13
C LEU A 258 9.25 -4.45 31.49
N ILE A 259 10.25 -5.34 31.60
CA ILE A 259 11.06 -5.51 32.81
C ILE A 259 11.97 -4.29 33.04
N GLU A 260 12.64 -3.79 31.99
CA GLU A 260 13.46 -2.56 32.03
C GLU A 260 12.65 -1.37 32.58
N ASN A 261 11.36 -1.31 32.26
CA ASN A 261 10.43 -0.27 32.71
C ASN A 261 9.79 -0.56 34.10
N GLY A 262 10.30 -1.54 34.85
CA GLY A 262 9.83 -1.89 36.20
C GLY A 262 8.50 -2.64 36.23
N GLY A 263 8.12 -3.29 35.12
CA GLY A 263 6.87 -4.02 34.93
C GLY A 263 6.89 -5.48 35.38
N HIS A 264 7.90 -5.96 36.11
CA HIS A 264 8.06 -7.40 36.40
C HIS A 264 6.86 -8.03 37.13
N SER A 265 6.34 -7.40 38.19
CA SER A 265 5.16 -7.91 38.91
C SER A 265 3.89 -7.84 38.07
N PHE A 266 3.82 -6.86 37.17
CA PHE A 266 2.71 -6.70 36.23
C PHE A 266 2.73 -7.77 35.15
N LEU A 267 3.91 -8.13 34.64
CA LEU A 267 4.11 -9.15 33.63
C LEU A 267 3.63 -10.53 34.09
N GLU A 268 3.88 -10.87 35.36
CA GLU A 268 3.39 -12.11 35.97
C GLU A 268 1.85 -12.14 36.02
N ASN A 269 1.19 -11.03 36.33
CA ASN A 269 -0.27 -10.94 36.28
C ASN A 269 -0.81 -11.13 34.86
N LEU A 270 -0.12 -10.58 33.85
CA LEU A 270 -0.52 -10.72 32.45
C LEU A 270 -0.35 -12.14 31.91
N LYS A 271 0.67 -12.90 32.37
CA LYS A 271 0.88 -14.30 31.97
C LYS A 271 -0.30 -15.21 32.32
N VAL A 272 -1.09 -14.85 33.33
CA VAL A 272 -2.29 -15.58 33.75
C VAL A 272 -3.48 -15.30 32.82
N MET A 273 -3.46 -14.19 32.06
CA MET A 273 -4.49 -13.83 31.09
C MET A 273 -4.31 -14.60 29.76
N LYS A 274 -4.47 -15.92 29.78
CA LYS A 274 -4.47 -16.77 28.58
C LYS A 274 -5.84 -16.85 27.90
N LYS A 275 -6.53 -15.72 27.78
CA LYS A 275 -7.86 -15.67 27.16
C LYS A 275 -7.77 -15.12 25.74
N GLU A 276 -8.62 -15.64 24.88
CA GLU A 276 -8.91 -15.04 23.58
C GLU A 276 -9.59 -13.70 23.83
N ALA A 277 -9.06 -12.61 23.26
CA ALA A 277 -9.52 -11.28 23.63
C ALA A 277 -9.61 -10.29 22.45
N TYR A 278 -10.58 -9.38 22.51
CA TYR A 278 -10.53 -8.12 21.79
C TYR A 278 -9.80 -7.10 22.66
N ILE A 279 -8.60 -6.71 22.25
CA ILE A 279 -7.74 -5.76 22.95
C ILE A 279 -7.96 -4.40 22.33
N ILE A 280 -8.44 -3.44 23.10
CA ILE A 280 -8.78 -2.11 22.61
C ILE A 280 -7.74 -1.13 23.13
N ASP A 281 -7.10 -0.44 22.19
CA ASP A 281 -6.29 0.73 22.44
C ASP A 281 -7.21 1.91 22.76
N VAL A 282 -7.45 2.14 24.04
CA VAL A 282 -8.41 3.14 24.49
C VAL A 282 -7.95 4.55 24.12
N ALA A 283 -6.64 4.80 24.11
CA ALA A 283 -6.08 6.11 23.78
C ALA A 283 -6.38 6.45 22.33
N ASN A 284 -6.02 5.53 21.43
CA ASN A 284 -6.20 5.69 20.01
C ASN A 284 -7.69 5.82 19.68
N VAL A 285 -8.55 4.97 20.24
CA VAL A 285 -10.01 5.06 20.04
C VAL A 285 -10.58 6.40 20.49
N LEU A 286 -10.29 6.85 21.70
CA LEU A 286 -10.93 8.06 22.23
C LEU A 286 -10.47 9.34 21.51
N TYR A 287 -9.23 9.37 21.04
CA TYR A 287 -8.61 10.58 20.50
C TYR A 287 -8.41 10.57 18.98
N TYR A 288 -8.74 9.49 18.28
CA TYR A 288 -8.65 9.43 16.82
C TYR A 288 -9.47 10.56 16.15
N GLN A 289 -8.83 11.32 15.27
CA GLN A 289 -9.41 12.49 14.59
C GLN A 289 -10.04 13.53 15.53
N SER A 290 -9.72 13.51 16.83
CA SER A 290 -10.14 14.56 17.76
C SER A 290 -9.26 15.78 17.55
N GLU A 291 -9.86 16.95 17.37
CA GLU A 291 -9.13 18.20 17.49
C GLU A 291 -8.60 18.29 18.93
N LYS A 292 -7.43 18.92 19.14
CA LYS A 292 -6.78 19.00 20.47
C LYS A 292 -7.68 19.54 21.60
N GLN A 293 -8.83 20.14 21.27
CA GLN A 293 -9.78 20.72 22.21
C GLN A 293 -11.10 19.93 22.38
N SER A 294 -11.41 18.94 21.54
CA SER A 294 -12.75 18.31 21.52
C SER A 294 -13.00 17.22 22.57
N GLY A 295 -12.00 16.92 23.42
CA GLY A 295 -12.13 15.92 24.48
C GLY A 295 -12.24 14.48 23.96
N PRO A 296 -12.36 13.48 24.86
CA PRO A 296 -12.44 12.07 24.47
C PRO A 296 -13.78 11.74 23.81
N ASN A 297 -13.75 11.06 22.65
CA ASN A 297 -14.96 10.58 21.97
C ASN A 297 -15.44 9.25 22.56
N ILE A 298 -16.20 9.37 23.65
CA ILE A 298 -16.78 8.25 24.37
C ILE A 298 -17.74 7.42 23.53
N LEU A 299 -18.56 8.07 22.70
CA LEU A 299 -19.56 7.39 21.87
C LEU A 299 -18.90 6.41 20.91
N ARG A 300 -17.73 6.75 20.37
CA ARG A 300 -16.94 5.87 19.51
C ARG A 300 -16.55 4.57 20.21
N LEU A 301 -16.02 4.66 21.43
CA LEU A 301 -15.64 3.49 22.21
C LEU A 301 -16.86 2.62 22.50
N LYS A 302 -18.01 3.23 22.86
CA LYS A 302 -19.26 2.51 23.09
C LYS A 302 -19.73 1.75 21.85
N ASN A 303 -19.68 2.39 20.67
CA ASN A 303 -20.05 1.74 19.41
C ASN A 303 -19.16 0.52 19.12
N ILE A 304 -17.84 0.66 19.24
CA ILE A 304 -16.88 -0.45 19.05
C ILE A 304 -17.21 -1.61 19.99
N VAL A 305 -17.37 -1.34 21.29
CA VAL A 305 -17.67 -2.39 22.29
C VAL A 305 -19.00 -3.06 21.99
N SER A 306 -20.01 -2.30 21.60
CA SER A 306 -21.34 -2.84 21.27
C SER A 306 -21.27 -3.79 20.07
N SER A 307 -20.51 -3.43 19.02
CA SER A 307 -20.28 -4.30 17.87
C SER A 307 -19.54 -5.59 18.24
N LEU A 308 -18.50 -5.50 19.08
CA LEU A 308 -17.74 -6.67 19.53
C LEU A 308 -18.56 -7.61 20.43
N VAL A 309 -19.42 -7.05 21.29
CA VAL A 309 -20.34 -7.83 22.13
C VAL A 309 -21.39 -8.54 21.27
N SER A 310 -22.01 -7.81 20.32
CA SER A 310 -22.97 -8.39 19.38
C SER A 310 -22.36 -9.56 18.61
N LEU A 311 -21.11 -9.40 18.16
CA LEU A 311 -20.35 -10.46 17.49
C LEU A 311 -20.16 -11.70 18.37
N ASN A 312 -19.75 -11.52 19.63
CA ASN A 312 -19.60 -12.63 20.56
C ASN A 312 -20.92 -13.38 20.75
N GLN A 313 -22.04 -12.67 20.85
CA GLN A 313 -23.36 -13.28 21.00
C GLN A 313 -23.77 -14.04 19.73
N HIS A 314 -23.64 -13.42 18.55
CA HIS A 314 -24.02 -14.02 17.28
C HIS A 314 -23.24 -15.33 17.01
N LYS A 315 -21.94 -15.35 17.32
CA LYS A 315 -21.08 -16.51 17.13
C LYS A 315 -21.05 -17.49 18.31
N LYS A 316 -21.83 -17.25 19.38
CA LYS A 316 -21.80 -18.04 20.63
C LYS A 316 -20.39 -18.19 21.22
N ARG A 317 -19.62 -17.10 21.22
CA ARG A 317 -18.24 -17.05 21.71
C ARG A 317 -18.11 -16.37 23.06
N SER A 318 -16.98 -16.61 23.71
CA SER A 318 -16.63 -16.09 25.03
C SER A 318 -15.33 -15.28 25.03
N LYS A 319 -15.00 -14.58 23.93
CA LYS A 319 -13.81 -13.70 23.89
C LYS A 319 -14.00 -12.54 24.88
N SER A 320 -13.00 -12.30 25.72
CA SER A 320 -13.01 -11.14 26.63
C SER A 320 -12.73 -9.85 25.86
N VAL A 321 -13.21 -8.72 26.35
CA VAL A 321 -12.82 -7.40 25.87
C VAL A 321 -11.83 -6.82 26.88
N ILE A 322 -10.67 -6.38 26.43
CA ILE A 322 -9.61 -5.85 27.29
C ILE A 322 -9.36 -4.40 26.89
N PHE A 323 -9.60 -3.49 27.82
CA PHE A 323 -9.25 -2.08 27.69
C PHE A 323 -7.81 -1.87 28.15
N VAL A 324 -6.93 -1.46 27.23
CA VAL A 324 -5.60 -0.96 27.60
C VAL A 324 -5.69 0.55 27.73
N VAL A 325 -5.50 1.04 28.96
CA VAL A 325 -5.68 2.45 29.29
C VAL A 325 -4.34 3.17 29.31
N PRO A 326 -4.18 4.28 28.56
CA PRO A 326 -2.89 4.96 28.38
C PRO A 326 -2.28 5.51 29.66
N ARG A 327 -0.99 5.83 29.53
CA ARG A 327 -0.22 6.58 30.52
C ARG A 327 -0.64 8.07 30.55
N GLY A 328 -1.75 8.39 31.23
CA GLY A 328 -2.23 9.77 31.41
C GLY A 328 -2.00 10.36 32.80
N GLY A 329 -1.80 11.69 32.89
CA GLY A 329 -1.69 12.46 34.13
C GLY A 329 -2.93 12.37 35.03
N SER A 330 -2.71 12.48 36.34
CA SER A 330 -3.62 12.05 37.43
C SER A 330 -5.06 12.58 37.35
N GLY A 331 -5.31 13.80 36.86
CA GLY A 331 -6.63 14.42 36.87
C GLY A 331 -7.60 13.92 35.79
N ARG A 332 -7.14 13.76 34.55
CA ARG A 332 -8.01 13.30 33.42
C ARG A 332 -8.23 11.79 33.45
N LYS A 333 -7.33 11.03 34.11
CA LYS A 333 -7.38 9.57 34.19
C LYS A 333 -8.53 9.06 35.07
N LEU A 334 -8.86 9.75 36.17
CA LEU A 334 -9.89 9.30 37.10
C LEU A 334 -11.30 9.29 36.47
N HIS A 335 -11.65 10.35 35.73
CA HIS A 335 -12.93 10.41 35.01
C HIS A 335 -13.02 9.35 33.92
N LEU A 336 -11.94 9.12 33.18
CA LEU A 336 -11.89 8.08 32.16
C LEU A 336 -12.03 6.68 32.78
N VAL A 337 -11.29 6.37 33.84
CA VAL A 337 -11.36 5.07 34.51
C VAL A 337 -12.75 4.82 35.10
N ASN A 338 -13.36 5.83 35.73
CA ASN A 338 -14.74 5.73 36.22
C ASN A 338 -15.73 5.47 35.08
N TYR A 339 -15.56 6.14 33.94
CA TYR A 339 -16.39 5.90 32.77
C TYR A 339 -16.20 4.47 32.22
N LEU A 340 -14.96 3.99 32.08
CA LEU A 340 -14.69 2.63 31.64
C LEU A 340 -15.23 1.59 32.62
N HIS A 341 -15.26 1.88 33.92
CA HIS A 341 -15.93 1.04 34.91
C HIS A 341 -17.45 1.03 34.72
N HIS A 342 -18.07 2.18 34.46
CA HIS A 342 -19.50 2.23 34.12
C HIS A 342 -19.81 1.43 32.85
N LEU A 343 -19.00 1.60 31.81
CA LEU A 343 -19.16 0.86 30.56
C LEU A 343 -18.95 -0.66 30.79
N LYS A 344 -17.99 -1.04 31.64
CA LYS A 344 -17.83 -2.43 32.09
C LYS A 344 -19.10 -2.96 32.73
N GLN A 345 -19.75 -2.20 33.62
CA GLN A 345 -21.01 -2.62 34.25
C GLN A 345 -22.16 -2.73 33.25
N GLU A 346 -22.21 -1.85 32.25
CA GLU A 346 -23.23 -1.89 31.19
C GLU A 346 -23.19 -3.21 30.39
N PHE A 347 -22.00 -3.74 30.15
CA PHE A 347 -21.80 -4.97 29.36
C PHE A 347 -21.38 -6.20 30.19
N ILE A 348 -21.38 -6.12 31.53
CA ILE A 348 -20.84 -7.20 32.39
C ILE A 348 -21.61 -8.52 32.25
N MET A 349 -22.89 -8.43 31.91
CA MET A 349 -23.76 -9.59 31.69
C MET A 349 -23.55 -10.24 30.33
N THR A 350 -22.84 -9.59 29.40
CA THR A 350 -22.70 -10.02 28.01
C THR A 350 -21.27 -10.33 27.61
N CYS A 351 -20.26 -9.71 28.23
CA CYS A 351 -18.85 -10.06 28.04
C CYS A 351 -17.98 -9.75 29.27
N SER A 352 -16.86 -10.47 29.39
CA SER A 352 -15.84 -10.15 30.39
C SER A 352 -15.05 -8.93 29.91
N ILE A 353 -15.15 -7.81 30.62
CA ILE A 353 -14.36 -6.60 30.36
C ILE A 353 -13.26 -6.48 31.40
N ASP A 354 -12.00 -6.43 30.98
CA ASP A 354 -10.85 -6.20 31.84
C ASP A 354 -10.20 -4.85 31.55
N LEU A 355 -9.77 -4.15 32.61
CA LEU A 355 -9.07 -2.87 32.49
C LEU A 355 -7.62 -3.07 32.89
N ILE A 356 -6.71 -2.76 31.97
CA ILE A 356 -5.28 -2.92 32.15
C ILE A 356 -4.65 -1.54 32.04
N SER A 357 -3.96 -1.11 33.11
CA SER A 357 -3.20 0.13 33.10
C SER A 357 -1.98 -0.02 33.98
N ASN A 358 -0.82 0.43 33.48
CA ASN A 358 0.40 0.54 34.28
C ASN A 358 1.09 1.86 33.94
N GLN A 359 1.28 2.72 34.95
CA GLN A 359 1.83 4.06 34.74
C GLN A 359 3.31 4.07 34.36
N LYS A 360 4.02 2.95 34.52
CA LYS A 360 5.45 2.84 34.24
C LYS A 360 5.74 2.25 32.88
N VAL A 361 4.72 1.71 32.22
CA VAL A 361 4.85 0.88 31.04
C VAL A 361 4.18 1.57 29.85
N ASP A 362 4.82 1.43 28.70
CA ASP A 362 4.30 1.82 27.39
C ASP A 362 3.07 0.97 27.02
N ASP A 363 1.96 1.62 26.72
CA ASP A 363 0.70 0.98 26.38
C ASP A 363 0.77 0.18 25.09
N ASP A 364 1.56 0.60 24.11
CA ASP A 364 1.71 -0.10 22.84
C ASP A 364 2.38 -1.47 23.05
N LEU A 365 3.41 -1.50 23.89
CA LEU A 365 4.06 -2.75 24.30
C LEU A 365 3.10 -3.68 25.04
N LEU A 366 2.18 -3.15 25.85
CA LEU A 366 1.17 -3.94 26.54
C LEU A 366 0.14 -4.52 25.58
N ILE A 367 -0.36 -3.72 24.64
CA ILE A 367 -1.29 -4.16 23.61
C ILE A 367 -0.69 -5.31 22.80
N MET A 368 0.55 -5.13 22.31
CA MET A 368 1.25 -6.16 21.56
C MET A 368 1.48 -7.42 22.41
N TYR A 369 1.91 -7.28 23.67
CA TYR A 369 2.15 -8.43 24.56
C TYR A 369 0.89 -9.25 24.83
N LEU A 370 -0.24 -8.58 25.06
CA LEU A 370 -1.55 -9.21 25.26
C LEU A 370 -1.99 -9.96 24.01
N ALA A 371 -1.79 -9.37 22.84
CA ALA A 371 -2.13 -10.01 21.57
C ALA A 371 -1.31 -11.29 21.36
N LEU A 372 -0.02 -11.27 21.72
CA LEU A 372 0.90 -12.40 21.63
C LEU A 372 0.64 -13.51 22.68
N GLN A 373 -0.21 -13.30 23.70
CA GLN A 373 -0.61 -14.41 24.59
C GLN A 373 -1.51 -15.42 23.88
N SER A 374 -2.28 -14.95 22.90
CA SER A 374 -3.15 -15.78 22.05
C SER A 374 -3.03 -15.28 20.60
N PRO A 375 -1.87 -15.47 19.93
CA PRO A 375 -1.51 -14.77 18.70
C PRO A 375 -2.52 -14.98 17.57
N ASN A 376 -3.19 -16.14 17.56
CA ASN A 376 -4.12 -16.51 16.48
C ASN A 376 -5.58 -16.25 16.85
N LYS A 377 -5.84 -15.75 18.07
CA LYS A 377 -7.19 -15.67 18.63
C LYS A 377 -7.56 -14.30 19.17
N SER A 378 -6.56 -13.52 19.57
CA SER A 378 -6.73 -12.14 19.98
C SER A 378 -6.78 -11.20 18.79
N VAL A 379 -7.58 -10.14 18.89
CA VAL A 379 -7.71 -9.07 17.90
C VAL A 379 -7.41 -7.76 18.60
N VAL A 380 -6.59 -6.91 18.00
CA VAL A 380 -6.31 -5.56 18.51
C VAL A 380 -7.17 -4.56 17.75
N ILE A 381 -7.80 -3.62 18.43
CA ILE A 381 -8.52 -2.50 17.84
C ILE A 381 -7.70 -1.23 18.08
N SER A 382 -7.05 -0.74 17.03
CA SER A 382 -6.25 0.49 17.02
C SER A 382 -6.07 0.94 15.57
N ASN A 383 -6.00 2.25 15.32
CA ASN A 383 -5.53 2.83 14.06
C ASN A 383 -4.00 3.06 14.07
N ASP A 384 -3.31 2.64 15.13
CA ASP A 384 -1.86 2.58 15.15
C ASP A 384 -1.35 1.35 14.41
N ASN A 385 -0.25 1.51 13.69
CA ASN A 385 0.40 0.42 12.96
C ASN A 385 1.57 -0.21 13.72
N PHE A 386 1.92 0.31 14.89
CA PHE A 386 2.99 -0.20 15.78
C PHE A 386 4.36 -0.36 15.07
N THR A 387 4.58 0.35 13.95
CA THR A 387 5.76 0.15 13.11
C THR A 387 7.06 0.61 13.77
N GLU A 388 6.98 1.53 14.73
CA GLU A 388 8.11 1.96 15.55
C GLU A 388 8.71 0.82 16.39
N HIS A 389 7.94 -0.22 16.69
CA HIS A 389 8.41 -1.40 17.43
C HIS A 389 9.08 -2.46 16.56
N LEU A 390 9.23 -2.25 15.25
CA LEU A 390 10.02 -3.13 14.37
C LEU A 390 11.49 -3.23 14.79
N ALA A 391 11.98 -2.32 15.63
CA ALA A 391 13.31 -2.38 16.24
C ALA A 391 13.45 -3.48 17.31
N LEU A 392 12.34 -4.05 17.81
CA LEU A 392 12.34 -5.13 18.82
C LEU A 392 12.67 -6.50 18.23
N ILE A 393 12.73 -6.62 16.91
CA ILE A 393 12.96 -7.88 16.20
C ILE A 393 14.07 -7.73 15.16
N SER A 394 14.69 -8.86 14.83
CA SER A 394 15.70 -8.96 13.78
C SER A 394 15.14 -8.54 12.42
N GLU A 395 16.01 -7.98 11.56
CA GLU A 395 15.61 -7.50 10.24
C GLU A 395 14.98 -8.60 9.37
N SER A 396 15.49 -9.84 9.50
CA SER A 396 14.96 -11.03 8.80
C SER A 396 13.52 -11.38 9.16
N LYS A 397 12.99 -10.88 10.30
CA LYS A 397 11.65 -11.18 10.82
C LYS A 397 10.67 -10.03 10.73
N ARG A 398 11.09 -8.87 10.20
CA ARG A 398 10.23 -7.68 10.08
C ARG A 398 9.02 -7.92 9.17
N SER A 399 9.20 -8.66 8.08
CA SER A 399 8.10 -9.01 7.18
C SER A 399 7.05 -9.87 7.90
N ASP A 400 7.48 -10.82 8.74
CA ASP A 400 6.59 -11.68 9.51
C ASP A 400 5.77 -10.85 10.52
N MET A 401 6.40 -9.89 11.21
CA MET A 401 5.68 -8.98 12.11
C MET A 401 4.69 -8.07 11.38
N ILE A 402 5.05 -7.54 10.21
CA ILE A 402 4.10 -6.74 9.41
C ILE A 402 2.89 -7.58 9.02
N THR A 403 3.10 -8.82 8.58
CA THR A 403 2.02 -9.76 8.26
C THR A 403 1.15 -10.05 9.49
N TRP A 404 1.76 -10.28 10.65
CA TRP A 404 1.04 -10.51 11.90
C TRP A 404 0.25 -9.28 12.37
N LEU A 405 0.82 -8.08 12.29
CA LEU A 405 0.12 -6.84 12.62
C LEU A 405 -1.11 -6.67 11.72
N ARG A 406 -0.98 -6.93 10.42
CA ARG A 406 -2.10 -6.90 9.45
C ARG A 406 -3.21 -7.88 9.82
N SER A 407 -2.86 -9.09 10.24
CA SER A 407 -3.85 -10.09 10.65
C SER A 407 -4.48 -9.74 12.00
N THR A 408 -3.72 -9.14 12.92
CA THR A 408 -4.10 -8.98 14.33
C THR A 408 -4.77 -7.65 14.65
N VAL A 409 -4.25 -6.54 14.13
CA VAL A 409 -4.70 -5.16 14.38
C VAL A 409 -5.81 -4.79 13.38
N LYS A 410 -6.84 -4.10 13.88
CA LYS A 410 -8.00 -3.66 13.10
C LYS A 410 -8.28 -2.19 13.34
N ASP A 411 -8.41 -1.49 12.23
CA ASP A 411 -8.76 -0.08 12.18
C ASP A 411 -10.22 0.14 12.55
N PHE A 412 -10.55 1.40 12.79
CA PHE A 412 -11.91 1.88 12.96
C PHE A 412 -12.08 3.28 12.37
N SER A 413 -13.29 3.56 11.90
CA SER A 413 -13.68 4.84 11.34
C SER A 413 -13.95 5.90 12.42
N GLY A 414 -14.11 7.16 12.00
CA GLY A 414 -14.40 8.28 12.91
C GLY A 414 -15.65 8.10 13.79
N ASN A 415 -16.65 7.31 13.35
CA ASN A 415 -17.87 6.96 14.09
C ASN A 415 -17.76 5.65 14.91
N GLY A 416 -16.62 4.94 14.85
CA GLY A 416 -16.38 3.73 15.65
C GLY A 416 -16.87 2.44 15.01
N THR A 417 -17.02 2.43 13.68
CA THR A 417 -17.20 1.19 12.92
C THR A 417 -15.82 0.57 12.68
N ILE A 418 -15.64 -0.71 13.02
CA ILE A 418 -14.38 -1.43 12.77
C ILE A 418 -14.21 -1.56 11.25
N GLN A 419 -13.10 -1.09 10.70
CA GLN A 419 -12.81 -1.14 9.27
C GLN A 419 -11.92 -2.33 8.94
N LEU A 420 -12.34 -3.14 7.97
CA LEU A 420 -11.58 -4.30 7.51
C LEU A 420 -10.78 -4.07 6.23
N SER A 421 -11.16 -3.05 5.47
CA SER A 421 -10.65 -2.81 4.11
C SER A 421 -9.18 -2.43 4.04
N ASN A 422 -8.57 -1.94 5.13
CA ASN A 422 -7.19 -1.45 5.07
C ASN A 422 -6.10 -2.54 5.19
N TYR A 423 -6.43 -3.76 5.64
CA TYR A 423 -5.39 -4.72 6.04
C TYR A 423 -5.68 -6.20 5.78
N ILE A 424 -6.80 -6.51 5.15
CA ILE A 424 -6.97 -7.83 4.58
C ILE A 424 -6.29 -7.79 3.20
N PRO A 425 -5.31 -8.67 2.91
CA PRO A 425 -4.82 -8.79 1.55
C PRO A 425 -6.05 -8.97 0.66
N SER A 426 -6.24 -8.10 -0.32
CA SER A 426 -7.44 -8.16 -1.16
C SER A 426 -7.54 -9.48 -1.91
N VAL A 427 -6.52 -10.33 -1.83
CA VAL A 427 -6.50 -11.72 -2.28
C VAL A 427 -5.80 -12.63 -1.25
N MET A 428 -6.45 -13.71 -0.85
CA MET A 428 -5.92 -14.73 0.06
C MET A 428 -6.24 -16.15 -0.42
N VAL A 429 -5.50 -17.14 0.05
CA VAL A 429 -5.81 -18.57 -0.17
C VAL A 429 -6.15 -19.22 1.18
N ASN A 430 -7.37 -19.70 1.35
CA ASN A 430 -7.85 -20.40 2.54
C ASN A 430 -8.46 -21.77 2.18
N ASN A 431 -7.92 -22.87 2.74
CA ASN A 431 -8.44 -24.23 2.56
C ASN A 431 -8.67 -24.63 1.08
N GLY A 432 -7.76 -24.24 0.19
CA GLY A 432 -7.86 -24.51 -1.25
C GLY A 432 -8.84 -23.61 -2.00
N ARG A 433 -9.39 -22.59 -1.35
CA ARG A 433 -10.21 -21.53 -1.95
C ARG A 433 -9.43 -20.23 -2.00
N LEU A 434 -9.57 -19.49 -3.09
CA LEU A 434 -9.08 -18.13 -3.23
C LEU A 434 -10.19 -17.17 -2.77
N CYS A 435 -9.87 -16.23 -1.90
CA CYS A 435 -10.80 -15.23 -1.40
C CYS A 435 -10.33 -13.85 -1.84
N ILE A 436 -11.16 -13.12 -2.58
CA ILE A 436 -10.90 -11.73 -2.98
C ILE A 436 -11.84 -10.81 -2.22
N ILE A 437 -11.32 -9.74 -1.60
CA ILE A 437 -12.00 -8.98 -0.55
C ILE A 437 -12.06 -7.51 -0.93
N SER A 438 -13.27 -6.95 -0.92
CA SER A 438 -13.56 -5.54 -1.24
C SER A 438 -14.59 -4.99 -0.26
N ASP A 439 -14.18 -4.05 0.59
CA ASP A 439 -15.02 -3.43 1.63
C ASP A 439 -15.82 -4.46 2.45
N ASN A 440 -17.09 -4.68 2.08
CA ASN A 440 -18.07 -5.57 2.72
C ASN A 440 -18.39 -6.84 1.91
N ASN A 441 -17.66 -7.07 0.81
CA ASN A 441 -17.93 -8.14 -0.13
C ASN A 441 -16.71 -9.04 -0.23
N VAL A 442 -16.99 -10.34 -0.33
CA VAL A 442 -15.97 -11.34 -0.57
C VAL A 442 -16.41 -12.22 -1.71
N LEU A 443 -15.47 -12.41 -2.62
CA LEU A 443 -15.56 -13.36 -3.71
C LEU A 443 -14.76 -14.59 -3.32
N TYR A 444 -15.48 -15.67 -2.99
CA TYR A 444 -14.89 -16.99 -2.81
C TYR A 444 -14.79 -17.68 -4.16
N ILE A 445 -13.60 -18.19 -4.48
CA ILE A 445 -13.30 -18.88 -5.73
C ILE A 445 -12.72 -20.24 -5.37
N LYS A 446 -13.31 -21.30 -5.91
CA LYS A 446 -12.82 -22.66 -5.77
C LYS A 446 -12.74 -23.27 -7.16
N LYS A 447 -11.64 -24.00 -7.45
CA LYS A 447 -11.55 -24.78 -8.68
C LYS A 447 -12.62 -25.89 -8.62
N SER A 448 -13.41 -25.99 -9.69
CA SER A 448 -14.46 -26.99 -9.86
C SER A 448 -13.93 -28.43 -9.81
#